data_AF-A0A2V8XSE2-F1
#
_entry.id   AF-A0A2V8XSE2-F1
#
_cell.length_a   1.000
_cell.length_b   1.000
_cell.length_c   1.000
_cell.angle_alpha   90.00
_cell.angle_beta   90.00
_cell.angle_gamma   90.00
#
_symmetry.space_group_name_H-M   'P 1'
#
loop_
_entity.id
_entity.type
_entity.pdbx_description
1 polymer ?
#
loop_
_entity_poly.entity_id
_entity_poly.type
_entity_poly.pdbx_seq_one_letter_code
_entity_poly.pdbx_strand_id
1 'polypeptide(L)' 'ETHICQYENTSNGDFLIDRHPEMENVWFAGGGSGHGFKHGPAVGEYVTKQLLDGAPAEARFLLETKDTVQKRAVY' A
#
# COMPACT_ATOMS: atom_id res chain seq x y z
N GLU A 1 23.55 -10.14 19.52
CA GLU A 1 22.16 -10.60 19.38
C GLU A 1 21.67 -10.28 17.97
N THR A 2 20.78 -11.07 17.37
CA THR A 2 20.27 -10.86 16.00
C THR A 2 18.77 -10.65 16.02
N HIS A 3 18.24 -9.75 15.19
CA HIS A 3 16.82 -9.45 15.08
C HIS A 3 16.28 -9.71 13.67
N ILE A 4 14.96 -9.88 13.56
CA ILE A 4 14.22 -10.06 12.32
C ILE A 4 13.31 -8.84 12.11
N CYS A 5 13.28 -8.30 10.89
CA CYS A 5 12.33 -7.27 10.47
C CYS A 5 11.30 -7.90 9.52
N GLN A 6 10.02 -7.71 9.82
CA GLN A 6 8.91 -8.21 9.01
C GLN A 6 8.56 -7.20 7.91
N TYR A 7 8.10 -7.73 6.77
CA TYR A 7 7.61 -6.93 5.66
C TYR A 7 6.17 -7.29 5.31
N GLU A 8 5.39 -6.27 5.03
CA GLU A 8 4.09 -6.38 4.38
C GLU A 8 4.26 -6.28 2.87
N ASN A 9 4.14 -7.41 2.18
CA ASN A 9 4.26 -7.47 0.72
C ASN A 9 2.87 -7.56 0.08
N THR A 10 2.64 -6.76 -0.96
CA THR A 10 1.53 -6.97 -1.89
C THR A 10 1.91 -7.98 -2.97
N SER A 11 0.92 -8.48 -3.70
CA SER A 11 1.13 -9.44 -4.79
C SER A 11 1.93 -8.87 -5.96
N ASN A 12 1.89 -7.55 -6.17
CA ASN A 12 2.56 -6.86 -7.27
C ASN A 12 3.73 -5.96 -6.82
N GLY A 13 3.95 -5.80 -5.51
CA GLY A 13 5.06 -5.01 -4.94
C GLY A 13 4.79 -3.50 -4.84
N ASP A 14 3.62 -3.02 -5.29
CA ASP A 14 3.18 -1.64 -5.07
C ASP A 14 2.57 -1.46 -3.67
N PHE A 15 2.38 -0.20 -3.25
CA PHE A 15 1.58 0.11 -2.06
C PHE A 15 0.12 -0.33 -2.21
N LEU A 16 -0.55 -0.54 -1.09
CA LEU A 16 -2.01 -0.65 -1.01
C LEU A 16 -2.52 0.57 -0.24
N ILE A 17 -3.15 1.50 -0.98
CA ILE A 17 -3.73 2.72 -0.43
C ILE A 17 -5.11 2.89 -1.06
N ASP A 18 -6.14 2.48 -0.33
CA ASP A 18 -7.52 2.45 -0.84
C ASP A 18 -8.53 2.40 0.32
N ARG A 19 -9.82 2.54 0.01
CA ARG A 19 -10.92 2.36 0.96
C ARG A 19 -11.36 0.91 0.99
N HIS A 20 -11.84 0.47 2.15
CA HIS A 20 -12.50 -0.83 2.24
C HIS A 20 -13.83 -0.78 1.45
N PRO A 21 -14.13 -1.77 0.59
CA PRO A 21 -15.31 -1.73 -0.28
C PRO A 21 -16.64 -1.71 0.48
N GLU A 22 -16.67 -2.30 1.67
CA GLU A 22 -17.88 -2.45 2.48
C GLU A 22 -17.90 -1.59 3.77
N MET A 23 -16.79 -0.93 4.11
CA MET A 23 -16.66 -0.16 5.35
C MET A 23 -16.25 1.27 5.03
N GLU A 24 -17.23 2.16 4.98
CA GLU A 24 -17.10 3.55 4.51
C GLU A 24 -16.03 4.38 5.24
N ASN A 25 -15.74 4.03 6.49
CA ASN A 25 -14.80 4.71 7.37
C ASN A 25 -13.46 3.97 7.56
N VAL A 26 -13.18 2.94 6.76
CA VAL A 26 -11.95 2.14 6.86
C VAL A 26 -11.08 2.33 5.61
N TRP A 27 -9.79 2.53 5.85
CA TRP A 27 -8.76 2.67 4.83
C TRP A 27 -7.67 1.64 4.99
N PHE A 28 -7.14 1.20 3.85
CA PHE A 28 -5.85 0.55 3.76
C PHE A 28 -4.77 1.61 3.51
N ALA A 29 -3.64 1.49 4.22
CA ALA A 29 -2.44 2.27 3.98
C ALA A 29 -1.22 1.45 4.39
N GLY A 30 -0.66 0.70 3.44
CA GLY A 30 0.45 -0.23 3.71
C GLY A 30 0.96 -0.91 2.45
N GLY A 31 1.36 -2.18 2.58
CA GLY A 31 1.91 -2.94 1.46
C GLY A 31 3.28 -2.45 1.02
N GLY A 32 4.10 -1.92 1.93
CA GLY A 32 5.35 -1.24 1.62
C GLY A 32 6.41 -2.08 0.90
N SER A 33 6.24 -3.41 0.80
CA SER A 33 6.98 -4.30 -0.13
C SER A 33 8.50 -4.07 -0.19
N GLY A 34 9.13 -3.80 0.96
CA GLY A 34 10.57 -3.55 1.07
C GLY A 34 11.03 -2.11 0.83
N HIS A 35 10.12 -1.19 0.50
CA HIS A 35 10.43 0.20 0.14
C HIS A 35 9.66 1.26 0.94
N GLY A 36 8.78 0.86 1.87
CA GLY A 36 7.99 1.80 2.68
C GLY A 36 8.81 2.83 3.46
N PHE A 37 9.98 2.46 4.00
CA PHE A 37 10.79 3.39 4.81
C PHE A 37 11.26 4.62 4.02
N LYS A 38 11.79 4.43 2.81
CA LYS A 38 12.31 5.54 1.99
C LYS A 38 11.20 6.49 1.51
N HIS A 39 9.99 5.96 1.36
CA HIS A 39 8.84 6.69 0.82
C HIS A 39 7.89 7.22 1.89
N GLY A 40 8.14 6.96 3.18
CA GLY A 40 7.24 7.30 4.28
C GLY A 40 6.65 8.72 4.22
N PRO A 41 7.46 9.78 4.07
CA PRO A 41 6.95 11.15 3.95
C PRO A 41 6.01 11.36 2.76
N ALA A 42 6.36 10.83 1.58
CA ALA A 42 5.55 10.96 0.37
C ALA A 42 4.25 10.16 0.45
N VAL A 43 4.29 8.96 1.06
CA VAL A 43 3.10 8.15 1.33
C VAL A 43 2.17 8.87 2.30
N GLY A 44 2.69 9.47 3.36
CA GLY A 44 1.90 10.26 4.31
C GLY A 44 1.17 11.41 3.63
N GLU A 45 1.89 12.22 2.85
CA GLU A 45 1.30 13.32 2.09
C GLU A 45 0.23 12.84 1.11
N TYR A 46 0.50 11.75 0.39
CA TYR A 46 -0.45 11.16 -0.54
C TYR A 46 -1.73 10.70 0.16
N VAL A 47 -1.62 9.92 1.25
CA VAL A 47 -2.77 9.43 2.03
C VAL A 47 -3.60 10.59 2.58
N THR A 48 -2.96 11.65 3.08
CA THR A 48 -3.69 12.83 3.59
C THR A 48 -4.47 13.54 2.48
N LYS A 49 -3.91 13.71 1.28
CA LYS A 49 -4.63 14.30 0.13
C LYS A 49 -5.83 13.45 -0.32
N GLN A 50 -5.69 12.12 -0.29
CA GLN A 50 -6.80 11.20 -0.60
C GLN A 50 -7.93 11.32 0.45
N LEU A 51 -7.58 11.46 1.73
CA LEU A 51 -8.52 11.53 2.85
C LEU A 51 -9.27 12.87 2.93
N LEU A 52 -8.55 13.98 2.80
CA LEU A 52 -9.08 15.32 3.09
C LEU A 52 -9.60 16.03 1.83
N ASP A 53 -8.91 15.85 0.71
CA ASP A 53 -9.15 16.66 -0.49
C ASP A 53 -9.85 15.86 -1.61
N GLY A 54 -10.00 14.54 -1.44
CA GLY A 54 -10.57 13.67 -2.47
C GLY A 54 -9.74 13.67 -3.77
N ALA A 55 -8.42 13.81 -3.65
CA ALA A 55 -7.53 13.84 -4.79
C ALA A 55 -7.64 12.55 -5.64
N PRO A 56 -7.39 12.60 -6.97
CA PRO A 56 -7.42 11.41 -7.81
C PRO A 56 -6.47 10.32 -7.29
N ALA A 57 -6.96 9.08 -7.22
CA ALA A 57 -6.16 7.95 -6.79
C ALA A 57 -5.26 7.44 -7.92
N GLU A 58 -4.04 7.05 -7.56
CA GLU A 58 -3.12 6.30 -8.40
C GLU A 58 -3.61 4.86 -8.54
N ALA A 59 -3.93 4.46 -9.78
CA ALA A 59 -4.59 3.20 -10.08
C ALA A 59 -3.79 2.00 -9.56
N ARG A 60 -2.45 2.02 -9.65
CA ARG A 60 -1.60 0.92 -9.16
C ARG A 60 -1.64 0.73 -7.64
N PHE A 61 -2.20 1.66 -6.86
CA PHE A 61 -2.31 1.52 -5.40
C PHE A 61 -3.66 0.99 -4.92
N LEU A 62 -4.64 0.86 -5.84
CA LEU A 62 -5.99 0.40 -5.53
C LEU A 62 -6.03 -1.08 -5.18
N LEU A 63 -6.98 -1.47 -4.32
CA LEU A 63 -7.20 -2.85 -3.90
C LEU A 63 -7.51 -3.76 -5.09
N GLU A 64 -8.27 -3.25 -6.07
CA GLU A 64 -8.65 -4.02 -7.27
C GLU A 64 -7.46 -4.51 -8.10
N THR A 65 -6.29 -3.89 -7.93
CA THR A 65 -5.06 -4.28 -8.64
C THR A 65 -4.29 -5.40 -7.93
N LYS A 66 -4.75 -5.85 -6.76
CA LYS A 66 -4.05 -6.81 -5.92
C LYS A 66 -4.63 -8.22 -6.08
N ASP A 67 -3.77 -9.15 -6.47
CA ASP A 67 -4.04 -10.58 -6.31
C ASP A 67 -3.89 -11.02 -4.84
N THR A 68 -4.60 -12.08 -4.47
CA THR A 68 -4.49 -12.73 -3.14
C THR A 68 -3.21 -13.57 -2.98
N VAL A 69 -2.51 -13.85 -4.08
CA VAL A 69 -1.30 -14.66 -4.11
C VAL A 69 -0.16 -13.86 -4.73
N GLN A 70 0.94 -13.71 -3.99
CA GLN A 70 2.17 -13.16 -4.54
C GLN A 70 2.89 -14.23 -5.37
N LYS A 71 2.99 -14.03 -6.69
CA LYS A 71 3.82 -14.85 -7.57
C LYS A 71 5.25 -14.30 -7.56
N ARG A 72 6.08 -14.78 -6.62
CA ARG A 72 7.51 -14.44 -6.58
C ARG A 72 8.24 -15.04 -7.79
N ALA A 73 8.24 -14.32 -8.90
CA ALA A 73 9.20 -14.53 -9.98
C ALA A 73 10.35 -13.54 -9.80
N VAL A 74 11.55 -14.06 -9.56
CA VAL A 74 12.79 -13.28 -9.67
C VAL A 74 13.26 -13.51 -11.10
N TYR A 75 13.14 -12.49 -11.95
CA TYR A 75 13.74 -12.48 -13.29
C TYR A 75 15.16 -11.97 -13.22
#